data_AF-A0A958C9P5-F1
#
_entry.id   AF-A0A958C9P5-F1
#
_cell.length_a   1.000
_cell.length_b   1.000
_cell.length_c   1.000
_cell.angle_alpha   90.00
_cell.angle_beta   90.00
_cell.angle_gamma   90.00
#
_symmetry.space_group_name_H-M   'P 1'
#
loop_
_entity.id
_entity.type
_entity.pdbx_description
1 polymer ?
#
loop_
_entity_poly.entity_id
_entity_poly.type
_entity_poly.pdbx_seq_one_letter_code
_entity_poly.pdbx_strand_id
1 'polypeptide(L)'
;ESTLAMSVEGSDVSLFWSVEHRAGLSAGASELSSVTFPAATPSLQTIHTLLVPDEAKPRYQEIDRFAPLEHVAVPSEGDVWTGFIETPQTLPWDGPGAAVLANMIYDFRVNPRSQLALLLLEDGALTAYQQPALTRQFSLQPTGAVSPDGQLHTAWIDLESPGEYSVYYASTRPEVIAALDRRTGNDTLNDSVDLAWGMASGLTLIPLSIIAALPIIVVCGIYYITGNDGSLRNNLGAQFALLVALVLYLATKLIIMGGLLDRPPLMNAIPPELLGIWTWVVALLIAGVALIAVLIYIRRNRRPELLKAALLFLAVDAMMTLLLYGPTFYGE
;
A
#
# COMPACT_ATOMS: atom_id res chain seq x y z
N GLU A 1 1.82 26.83 2.21
CA GLU A 1 3.08 27.20 2.92
C GLU A 1 4.24 27.01 1.95
N SER A 2 5.40 27.63 2.20
CA SER A 2 6.57 27.47 1.33
C SER A 2 7.79 27.16 2.17
N THR A 3 8.52 26.13 1.78
CA THR A 3 9.77 25.72 2.43
C THR A 3 10.88 25.77 1.40
N LEU A 4 12.09 26.14 1.82
CA LEU A 4 13.26 26.33 0.97
C LEU A 4 14.45 25.60 1.60
N ALA A 5 15.17 24.83 0.78
CA ALA A 5 16.43 24.20 1.12
C ALA A 5 17.49 24.53 0.06
N MET A 6 18.76 24.41 0.45
CA MET A 6 19.90 24.74 -0.39
C MET A 6 21.00 23.72 -0.21
N SER A 7 21.52 23.21 -1.32
CA SER A 7 22.72 22.39 -1.36
C SER A 7 23.82 23.15 -2.10
N VAL A 8 25.06 22.95 -1.68
CA VAL A 8 26.25 23.50 -2.34
C VAL A 8 27.19 22.33 -2.60
N GLU A 9 27.42 22.03 -3.87
CA GLU A 9 28.25 20.92 -4.33
C GLU A 9 29.34 21.48 -5.26
N GLY A 10 30.60 21.39 -4.83
CA GLY A 10 31.72 21.96 -5.59
C GLY A 10 31.54 23.45 -5.87
N SER A 11 31.35 23.80 -7.15
CA SER A 11 31.08 25.17 -7.58
C SER A 11 29.61 25.49 -7.79
N ASP A 12 28.70 24.52 -7.62
CA ASP A 12 27.30 24.65 -7.99
C ASP A 12 26.42 24.79 -6.74
N VAL A 13 25.36 25.57 -6.88
CA VAL A 13 24.33 25.79 -5.85
C VAL A 13 23.01 25.26 -6.40
N SER A 14 22.41 24.34 -5.66
CA SER A 14 21.07 23.83 -5.92
C SER A 14 20.10 24.37 -4.88
N LEU A 15 18.99 24.95 -5.33
CA LEU A 15 17.89 25.40 -4.48
C LEU A 15 16.69 24.49 -4.71
N PHE A 16 16.03 24.13 -3.62
CA PHE A 16 14.83 23.30 -3.61
C PHE A 16 13.76 24.00 -2.82
N TRP A 17 12.55 24.12 -3.37
CA TRP A 17 11.44 24.69 -2.61
C TRP A 17 10.14 24.00 -2.92
N SER A 18 9.31 23.84 -1.89
CA SER A 18 7.96 23.33 -2.06
C SER A 18 6.93 24.46 -2.02
N VAL A 19 5.88 24.33 -2.83
CA VAL A 19 4.72 25.22 -2.83
C VAL A 19 3.45 24.40 -2.61
N GLU A 20 2.83 24.59 -1.45
CA GLU A 20 1.56 23.97 -1.12
C GLU A 20 0.39 24.86 -1.60
N HIS A 21 -0.48 24.29 -2.41
CA HIS A 21 -1.67 24.94 -2.95
C HIS A 21 -2.86 24.76 -2.01
N ARG A 22 -3.34 25.84 -1.39
CA ARG A 22 -4.47 25.79 -0.42
C ARG A 22 -5.84 26.12 -1.02
N ALA A 23 -5.90 26.52 -2.29
CA ALA A 23 -7.12 26.91 -2.98
C ALA A 23 -7.01 26.64 -4.49
N GLY A 24 -8.15 26.63 -5.18
CA GLY A 24 -8.24 26.36 -6.61
C GLY A 24 -8.33 24.87 -6.94
N LEU A 25 -8.07 24.52 -8.20
CA LEU A 25 -8.16 23.14 -8.69
C LEU A 25 -7.06 22.23 -8.13
N SER A 26 -5.92 22.80 -7.73
CA SER A 26 -4.81 22.09 -7.11
C SER A 26 -4.84 22.12 -5.59
N ALA A 27 -5.97 22.50 -4.97
CA ALA A 27 -6.06 22.59 -3.51
C ALA A 27 -5.74 21.24 -2.86
N GLY A 28 -4.79 21.23 -1.91
CA GLY A 28 -4.29 20.03 -1.24
C GLY A 28 -3.09 19.37 -1.92
N ALA A 29 -2.60 19.91 -3.04
CA ALA A 29 -1.35 19.48 -3.68
C ALA A 29 -0.14 20.28 -3.18
N SER A 30 1.04 19.68 -3.25
CA SER A 30 2.32 20.36 -3.01
C SER A 30 3.32 19.93 -4.06
N GLU A 31 3.91 20.92 -4.75
CA GLU A 31 4.92 20.67 -5.77
C GLU A 31 6.30 21.01 -5.21
N LEU A 32 7.30 20.16 -5.47
CA LEU A 32 8.69 20.45 -5.18
C LEU A 32 9.40 20.88 -6.47
N SER A 33 9.99 22.06 -6.47
CA SER A 33 10.80 22.58 -7.58
C SER A 33 12.28 22.60 -7.22
N SER A 34 13.13 22.48 -8.22
CA SER A 34 14.57 22.60 -8.13
C SER A 34 15.14 23.57 -9.17
N VAL A 35 16.30 24.15 -8.84
CA VAL A 35 17.13 24.89 -9.79
C VAL A 35 18.60 24.75 -9.37
N THR A 36 19.49 24.53 -10.34
CA THR A 36 20.93 24.41 -10.11
C THR A 36 21.68 25.43 -10.97
N PHE A 37 22.63 26.16 -10.39
CA PHE A 37 23.47 27.11 -11.12
C PHE A 37 24.88 27.21 -10.52
N PRO A 38 25.89 27.59 -11.33
CA PRO A 38 27.23 27.84 -10.81
C PRO A 38 27.26 29.02 -9.83
N ALA A 39 27.81 28.83 -8.64
CA ALA A 39 27.96 29.83 -7.59
C ALA A 39 28.70 31.09 -8.06
N ALA A 40 29.69 30.92 -8.94
CA ALA A 40 30.50 32.01 -9.46
C ALA A 40 29.76 32.90 -10.48
N THR A 41 28.72 32.36 -11.13
CA THR A 41 27.98 33.04 -12.21
C THR A 41 26.50 32.67 -12.11
N PRO A 42 25.78 33.18 -11.10
CA PRO A 42 24.34 32.96 -11.00
C PRO A 42 23.65 33.57 -12.21
N SER A 43 22.99 32.74 -13.00
CA SER A 43 22.18 33.15 -14.16
C SER A 43 20.75 32.69 -13.98
N LEU A 44 19.83 33.29 -14.75
CA LEU A 44 18.46 32.78 -14.83
C LEU A 44 18.50 31.37 -15.40
N GLN A 45 17.92 30.41 -14.68
CA GLN A 45 17.88 29.01 -15.05
C GLN A 45 16.45 28.53 -15.25
N THR A 46 16.29 27.44 -15.97
CA THR A 46 15.01 26.74 -16.06
C THR A 46 14.69 26.11 -14.70
N ILE A 47 13.48 26.35 -14.22
CA ILE A 47 12.96 25.71 -13.01
C ILE A 47 12.48 24.31 -13.40
N HIS A 48 12.92 23.30 -12.65
CA HIS A 48 12.47 21.93 -12.81
C HIS A 48 11.45 21.60 -11.72
N THR A 49 10.27 21.09 -12.10
CA THR A 49 9.36 20.47 -11.13
C THR A 49 9.76 19.01 -10.98
N LEU A 50 10.00 18.59 -9.74
CA LEU A 50 10.39 17.23 -9.42
C LEU A 50 9.16 16.33 -9.42
N LEU A 51 9.20 15.29 -10.25
CA LEU A 51 8.20 14.24 -10.30
C LEU A 51 8.79 13.01 -9.62
N VAL A 52 8.16 12.56 -8.53
CA VAL A 52 8.58 11.37 -7.78
C VAL A 52 7.45 10.34 -7.85
N PRO A 53 7.73 9.07 -8.18
CA PRO A 53 6.68 8.05 -8.20
C PRO A 53 6.02 7.89 -6.83
N ASP A 54 4.69 7.72 -6.79
CA ASP A 54 3.94 7.57 -5.53
C ASP A 54 3.87 6.14 -5.00
N GLU A 55 4.53 5.17 -5.65
CA GLU A 55 4.49 3.78 -5.24
C GLU A 55 5.16 3.56 -3.87
N ALA A 56 4.36 3.08 -2.90
CA ALA A 56 4.90 2.63 -1.62
C ALA A 56 5.73 1.34 -1.80
N LYS A 57 6.90 1.27 -1.14
CA LYS A 57 7.86 0.16 -1.30
C LYS A 57 8.22 -0.08 -2.77
N PRO A 58 8.80 0.93 -3.45
CA PRO A 58 9.14 0.83 -4.86
C PRO A 58 10.15 -0.29 -5.11
N ARG A 59 10.26 -0.73 -6.36
CA ARG A 59 11.23 -1.75 -6.76
C ARG A 59 12.66 -1.24 -6.63
N TYR A 60 13.32 -1.63 -5.54
CA TYR A 60 14.73 -1.34 -5.32
C TYR A 60 15.63 -2.16 -6.23
N GLN A 61 16.69 -1.51 -6.72
CA GLN A 61 17.75 -2.07 -7.52
C GLN A 61 19.08 -1.80 -6.83
N GLU A 62 20.00 -2.77 -6.93
CA GLU A 62 21.36 -2.60 -6.41
C GLU A 62 22.13 -1.64 -7.32
N ILE A 63 22.58 -0.52 -6.77
CA ILE A 63 23.30 0.53 -7.53
C ILE A 63 24.45 1.07 -6.69
N ASP A 64 25.69 0.68 -7.03
CA ASP A 64 26.92 1.12 -6.34
C ASP A 64 27.16 2.64 -6.40
N ARG A 65 26.52 3.33 -7.34
CA ARG A 65 26.70 4.76 -7.61
C ARG A 65 26.34 5.65 -6.41
N PHE A 66 25.45 5.18 -5.53
CA PHE A 66 24.90 5.98 -4.43
C PHE A 66 25.32 5.47 -3.05
N ALA A 67 26.52 4.90 -2.93
CA ALA A 67 27.07 4.51 -1.62
C ALA A 67 26.92 5.64 -0.57
N PRO A 68 26.47 5.34 0.66
CA PRO A 68 26.30 4.01 1.27
C PRO A 68 24.96 3.33 0.98
N LEU A 69 24.13 3.87 0.10
CA LEU A 69 22.85 3.27 -0.26
C LEU A 69 23.10 2.10 -1.22
N GLU A 70 22.91 0.88 -0.70
CA GLU A 70 23.06 -0.34 -1.51
C GLU A 70 21.91 -0.50 -2.51
N HIS A 71 20.71 -0.01 -2.14
CA HIS A 71 19.47 -0.28 -2.83
C HIS A 71 18.66 1.00 -3.02
N VAL A 72 18.38 1.38 -4.27
CA VAL A 72 17.59 2.56 -4.62
C VAL A 72 16.57 2.25 -5.71
N ALA A 73 15.48 2.99 -5.74
CA ALA A 73 14.49 2.90 -6.81
C ALA A 73 14.84 3.92 -7.90
N VAL A 74 14.61 3.55 -9.15
CA VAL A 74 14.84 4.41 -10.32
C VAL A 74 13.48 4.69 -10.96
N PRO A 75 13.13 5.97 -11.21
CA PRO A 75 11.90 6.32 -11.90
C PRO A 75 11.83 5.66 -13.29
N SER A 76 10.63 5.22 -13.70
CA SER A 76 10.39 4.53 -14.96
C SER A 76 9.37 5.26 -15.85
N GLU A 77 9.46 5.05 -17.17
CA GLU A 77 8.46 5.59 -18.10
C GLU A 77 7.10 4.92 -17.84
N GLY A 78 6.12 5.71 -17.38
CA GLY A 78 4.76 5.23 -17.07
C GLY A 78 4.43 5.22 -15.59
N ASP A 79 5.37 5.58 -14.72
CA ASP A 79 5.11 5.75 -13.29
C ASP A 79 3.99 6.77 -13.03
N VAL A 80 3.20 6.51 -12.00
CA VAL A 80 2.26 7.48 -11.44
C VAL A 80 3.03 8.36 -10.46
N TRP A 81 2.90 9.67 -10.65
CA TRP A 81 3.65 10.66 -9.89
C TRP A 81 2.83 11.15 -8.70
N THR A 82 3.48 11.33 -7.56
CA THR A 82 2.84 11.98 -6.41
C THR A 82 2.51 13.43 -6.73
N GLY A 83 1.32 13.87 -6.30
CA GLY A 83 0.91 15.28 -6.35
C GLY A 83 1.31 16.07 -5.10
N PHE A 84 2.09 15.47 -4.19
CA PHE A 84 2.40 16.07 -2.91
C PHE A 84 3.82 15.74 -2.45
N ILE A 85 4.70 16.73 -2.51
CA ILE A 85 6.05 16.71 -1.97
C ILE A 85 6.31 18.01 -1.20
N GLU A 86 6.77 17.93 0.05
CA GLU A 86 6.97 19.10 0.91
C GLU A 86 8.16 18.99 1.84
N THR A 87 8.52 20.12 2.46
CA THR A 87 9.56 20.24 3.49
C THR A 87 10.92 19.67 3.05
N PRO A 88 11.47 20.11 1.90
CA PRO A 88 12.75 19.62 1.45
C PRO A 88 13.83 19.99 2.49
N GLN A 89 14.77 19.08 2.70
CA GLN A 89 15.96 19.25 3.51
C GLN A 89 17.13 18.63 2.76
N THR A 90 18.11 19.46 2.44
CA THR A 90 19.34 19.02 1.77
C THR A 90 20.29 18.36 2.76
N LEU A 91 20.93 17.30 2.30
CA LEU A 91 21.94 16.57 3.07
C LEU A 91 23.34 16.93 2.58
N PRO A 92 24.35 16.94 3.47
CA PRO A 92 25.75 17.08 3.08
C PRO A 92 26.24 15.79 2.42
N TRP A 93 25.89 15.62 1.15
CA TRP A 93 26.07 14.40 0.36
C TRP A 93 27.36 14.48 -0.47
N ASP A 94 28.19 13.45 -0.38
CA ASP A 94 29.45 13.33 -1.14
C ASP A 94 29.30 12.47 -2.41
N GLY A 95 28.12 11.88 -2.64
CA GLY A 95 27.82 11.15 -3.87
C GLY A 95 27.49 12.11 -5.03
N PRO A 96 27.19 11.59 -6.23
CA PRO A 96 26.89 12.43 -7.38
C PRO A 96 25.61 13.24 -7.12
N GLY A 97 25.70 14.57 -7.28
CA GLY A 97 24.57 15.45 -7.24
C GLY A 97 24.09 15.79 -5.82
N ALA A 98 22.79 16.04 -5.68
CA ALA A 98 22.18 16.43 -4.40
C ALA A 98 21.33 15.31 -3.80
N ALA A 99 21.44 15.12 -2.48
CA ALA A 99 20.49 14.32 -1.72
C ALA A 99 19.53 15.22 -0.93
N VAL A 100 18.23 14.98 -1.10
CA VAL A 100 17.16 15.78 -0.50
C VAL A 100 16.20 14.85 0.23
N LEU A 101 16.00 15.08 1.52
CA LEU A 101 14.87 14.51 2.25
C LEU A 101 13.65 15.37 2.02
N ALA A 102 12.50 14.74 1.79
CA ALA A 102 11.22 15.41 1.71
C ALA A 102 10.12 14.50 2.25
N ASN A 103 8.99 15.08 2.62
CA ASN A 103 7.78 14.31 2.86
C ASN A 103 7.02 14.22 1.55
N MET A 104 6.48 13.05 1.24
CA MET A 104 5.62 12.88 0.07
C MET A 104 4.47 11.93 0.34
N ILE A 105 3.38 12.08 -0.40
CA ILE A 105 2.27 11.12 -0.34
C ILE A 105 2.63 9.92 -1.21
N TYR A 106 2.69 8.75 -0.58
CA TYR A 106 2.72 7.47 -1.26
C TYR A 106 1.32 6.87 -1.34
N ASP A 107 0.99 6.23 -2.46
CA ASP A 107 -0.22 5.42 -2.63
C ASP A 107 -0.03 4.06 -1.95
N PHE A 108 -0.69 3.89 -0.81
CA PHE A 108 -0.83 2.59 -0.15
C PHE A 108 -2.17 1.95 -0.52
N ARG A 109 -2.35 0.69 -0.11
CA ARG A 109 -3.51 -0.12 -0.50
C ARG A 109 -4.87 0.47 -0.12
N VAL A 110 -5.00 1.22 0.96
CA VAL A 110 -6.29 1.75 1.39
C VAL A 110 -6.27 3.27 1.53
N ASN A 111 -5.17 3.81 2.05
CA ASN A 111 -5.08 5.24 2.35
C ASN A 111 -3.72 5.75 1.92
N PRO A 112 -3.64 6.74 1.02
CA PRO A 112 -2.40 7.46 0.78
C PRO A 112 -1.86 8.07 2.08
N ARG A 113 -0.55 8.03 2.29
CA ARG A 113 0.08 8.56 3.52
C ARG A 113 1.29 9.41 3.18
N SER A 114 1.44 10.51 3.92
CA SER A 114 2.68 11.29 3.88
C SER A 114 3.77 10.52 4.62
N GLN A 115 4.86 10.21 3.93
CA GLN A 115 6.02 9.51 4.47
C GLN A 115 7.29 10.19 3.98
N LEU A 116 8.39 9.87 4.66
CA LEU A 116 9.71 10.35 4.27
C LEU A 116 10.17 9.71 2.96
N ALA A 117 10.71 10.54 2.06
CA ALA A 117 11.43 10.15 0.87
C ALA A 117 12.84 10.75 0.89
N LEU A 118 13.83 9.96 0.48
CA LEU A 118 15.16 10.39 0.13
C LEU A 118 15.25 10.47 -1.39
N LEU A 119 15.43 11.67 -1.91
CA LEU A 119 15.53 11.97 -3.34
C LEU A 119 17.01 12.19 -3.69
N LEU A 120 17.48 11.50 -4.74
CA LEU A 120 18.84 11.62 -5.26
C LEU A 120 18.75 12.26 -6.64
N LEU A 121 19.37 13.42 -6.78
CA LEU A 121 19.22 14.30 -7.93
C LEU A 121 20.54 14.57 -8.61
N GLU A 122 20.55 14.56 -9.93
CA GLU A 122 21.68 14.99 -10.76
C GLU A 122 21.22 16.08 -11.71
N ASP A 123 21.97 17.17 -11.80
CA ASP A 123 21.63 18.36 -12.61
C ASP A 123 20.21 18.90 -12.34
N GLY A 124 19.73 18.74 -11.10
CA GLY A 124 18.39 19.18 -10.68
C GLY A 124 17.25 18.23 -11.08
N ALA A 125 17.51 17.11 -11.76
CA ALA A 125 16.53 16.08 -12.10
C ALA A 125 16.60 14.88 -11.15
N LEU A 126 15.46 14.23 -10.89
CA LEU A 126 15.41 13.02 -10.08
C LEU A 126 16.08 11.85 -10.82
N THR A 127 17.10 11.24 -10.22
CA THR A 127 17.80 10.09 -10.78
C THR A 127 17.42 8.80 -10.04
N ALA A 128 17.30 8.89 -8.72
CA ALA A 128 16.92 7.76 -7.88
C ALA A 128 16.21 8.25 -6.62
N TYR A 129 15.51 7.36 -5.94
CA TYR A 129 14.84 7.67 -4.70
C TYR A 129 14.76 6.45 -3.78
N GLN A 130 14.57 6.69 -2.50
CA GLN A 130 14.34 5.65 -1.50
C GLN A 130 13.32 6.12 -0.48
N GLN A 131 12.57 5.17 0.07
CA GLN A 131 11.72 5.38 1.23
C GLN A 131 12.52 4.94 2.46
N PRO A 132 13.08 5.85 3.29
CA PRO A 132 14.01 5.46 4.34
C PRO A 132 13.37 4.57 5.41
N ALA A 133 12.07 4.73 5.65
CA ALA A 133 11.29 3.87 6.52
C ALA A 133 9.80 3.95 6.15
N LEU A 134 9.05 2.96 6.63
CA LEU A 134 7.61 2.93 6.59
C LEU A 134 7.06 3.07 8.00
N THR A 135 6.29 4.12 8.25
CA THR A 135 5.58 4.34 9.51
C THR A 135 4.06 4.29 9.30
N ARG A 136 3.31 4.31 10.41
CA ARG A 136 1.84 4.20 10.37
C ARG A 136 1.14 5.54 10.20
N GLN A 137 1.83 6.63 10.53
CA GLN A 137 1.27 7.96 10.71
C GLN A 137 1.89 8.95 9.71
N PHE A 138 1.39 10.17 9.67
CA PHE A 138 1.93 11.21 8.80
C PHE A 138 3.29 11.66 9.29
N SER A 139 4.32 11.47 8.45
CA SER A 139 5.67 11.96 8.71
C SER A 139 5.77 13.45 8.42
N LEU A 140 6.46 14.15 9.31
CA LEU A 140 6.64 15.59 9.33
C LEU A 140 8.10 15.92 9.65
N GLN A 141 8.53 17.12 9.22
CA GLN A 141 9.81 17.72 9.62
C GLN A 141 11.01 16.77 9.52
N PRO A 142 11.30 16.23 8.32
CA PRO A 142 12.47 15.39 8.18
C PRO A 142 13.73 16.19 8.45
N THR A 143 14.76 15.52 8.92
CA THR A 143 16.10 16.06 9.07
C THR A 143 17.11 14.94 8.87
N GLY A 144 18.33 15.28 8.50
CA GLY A 144 19.37 14.29 8.39
C GLY A 144 20.76 14.89 8.35
N ALA A 145 21.73 14.00 8.46
CA ALA A 145 23.13 14.32 8.42
C ALA A 145 23.90 13.13 7.82
N VAL A 146 25.03 13.43 7.19
CA VAL A 146 26.01 12.44 6.77
C VAL A 146 27.16 12.48 7.77
N SER A 147 27.53 11.31 8.28
CA SER A 147 28.64 11.15 9.22
C SER A 147 30.00 11.17 8.50
N PRO A 148 31.12 11.35 9.21
CA PRO A 148 32.46 11.41 8.58
C PRO A 148 32.86 10.12 7.83
N ASP A 149 32.26 8.99 8.19
CA ASP A 149 32.37 7.69 7.52
C ASP A 149 31.41 7.52 6.32
N GLY A 150 30.77 8.61 5.89
CA GLY A 150 29.82 8.64 4.77
C GLY A 150 28.46 8.03 5.08
N GLN A 151 28.19 7.62 6.32
CA GLN A 151 26.90 6.99 6.67
C GLN A 151 25.81 8.03 6.82
N LEU A 152 24.66 7.76 6.21
CA LEU A 152 23.48 8.61 6.31
C LEU A 152 22.76 8.34 7.63
N HIS A 153 22.28 9.42 8.24
CA HIS A 153 21.42 9.41 9.41
C HIS A 153 20.23 10.32 9.14
N THR A 154 19.02 9.82 9.33
CA THR A 154 17.80 10.59 9.13
C THR A 154 16.90 10.45 10.35
N ALA A 155 16.19 11.52 10.69
CA ALA A 155 15.18 11.53 11.73
C ALA A 155 13.99 12.36 11.27
N TRP A 156 12.82 12.02 11.77
CA TRP A 156 11.58 12.76 11.50
C TRP A 156 10.63 12.56 12.67
N ILE A 157 9.53 13.30 12.67
CA ILE A 157 8.46 13.11 13.64
C ILE A 157 7.23 12.61 12.91
N ASP A 158 6.48 11.71 13.54
CA ASP A 158 5.12 11.44 13.09
C ASP A 158 4.09 12.04 14.05
N LEU A 159 2.97 12.48 13.51
CA LEU A 159 1.81 12.93 14.28
C LEU A 159 0.94 11.72 14.67
N GLU A 160 1.02 11.29 15.93
CA GLU A 160 0.20 10.18 16.46
C GLU A 160 -1.21 10.63 16.80
N SER A 161 -1.30 11.75 17.51
CA SER A 161 -2.54 12.42 17.88
C SER A 161 -2.30 13.93 17.98
N PRO A 162 -3.33 14.79 17.99
CA PRO A 162 -3.13 16.23 18.06
C PRO A 162 -2.26 16.66 19.25
N GLY A 163 -1.01 17.02 18.99
CA GLY A 163 -0.03 17.43 20.00
C GLY A 163 0.87 16.31 20.54
N GLU A 164 0.68 15.06 20.13
CA GLU A 164 1.56 13.93 20.44
C GLU A 164 2.37 13.53 19.21
N TYR A 165 3.69 13.47 19.39
CA TYR A 165 4.64 13.18 18.32
C TYR A 165 5.56 12.04 18.73
N SER A 166 5.76 11.09 17.81
CA SER A 166 6.77 10.05 17.92
C SER A 166 7.98 10.46 17.09
N VAL A 167 9.19 10.32 17.64
CA VAL A 167 10.44 10.57 16.90
C VAL A 167 10.93 9.26 16.30
N TYR A 168 11.17 9.26 15.00
CA TYR A 168 11.71 8.13 14.27
C TYR A 168 13.11 8.43 13.77
N TYR A 169 13.87 7.35 13.54
CA TYR A 169 15.27 7.42 13.17
C TYR A 169 15.63 6.26 12.23
N ALA A 170 16.39 6.55 11.18
CA ALA A 170 16.95 5.56 10.26
C ALA A 170 18.42 5.90 9.94
N SER A 171 19.20 4.89 9.57
CA SER A 171 20.59 5.06 9.20
C SER A 171 21.08 3.96 8.27
N THR A 172 22.12 4.26 7.49
CA THR A 172 22.87 3.27 6.71
C THR A 172 23.99 2.60 7.51
N ARG A 173 24.31 3.09 8.73
CA ARG A 173 25.39 2.53 9.55
C ARG A 173 25.01 1.10 10.00
N PRO A 174 25.84 0.08 9.72
CA PRO A 174 25.49 -1.32 10.00
C PRO A 174 25.16 -1.60 11.48
N GLU A 175 25.87 -0.97 12.41
CA GLU A 175 25.62 -1.11 13.85
C GLU A 175 24.25 -0.56 14.27
N VAL A 176 23.81 0.53 13.64
CA VAL A 176 22.50 1.14 13.89
C VAL A 176 21.40 0.26 13.29
N ILE A 177 21.57 -0.20 12.06
CA ILE A 177 20.63 -1.12 11.40
C ILE A 177 20.47 -2.36 12.26
N ALA A 178 21.57 -3.01 12.65
CA ALA A 178 21.54 -4.18 13.51
C ALA A 178 20.89 -3.90 14.87
N ALA A 179 21.00 -2.69 15.41
CA ALA A 179 20.34 -2.32 16.66
C ALA A 179 18.82 -2.11 16.51
N LEU A 180 18.38 -1.51 15.39
CA LEU A 180 16.99 -1.23 15.04
C LEU A 180 16.24 -2.48 14.58
N ASP A 181 16.89 -3.40 13.87
CA ASP A 181 16.30 -4.64 13.36
C ASP A 181 16.11 -5.72 14.43
N ARG A 182 16.55 -5.47 15.68
CA ARG A 182 16.35 -6.40 16.78
C ARG A 182 14.87 -6.50 17.14
N ARG A 183 14.23 -7.55 16.64
CA ARG A 183 12.90 -7.96 17.11
C ARG A 183 12.93 -8.37 18.57
N THR A 184 12.15 -7.67 19.37
CA THR A 184 11.84 -8.03 20.75
C THR A 184 10.63 -8.97 20.80
N GLY A 185 10.48 -9.70 21.91
CA GLY A 185 9.28 -10.52 22.12
C GLY A 185 7.99 -9.70 22.16
N ASN A 186 8.09 -8.43 22.59
CA ASN A 186 6.97 -7.49 22.60
C ASN A 186 6.54 -7.13 21.17
N ASP A 187 7.48 -6.99 20.23
CA ASP A 187 7.16 -6.67 18.83
C ASP A 187 6.35 -7.81 18.20
N THR A 188 6.73 -9.06 18.48
CA THR A 188 5.98 -10.22 17.98
C THR A 188 4.57 -10.29 18.55
N LEU A 189 4.41 -9.92 19.83
CA LEU A 189 3.09 -9.86 20.46
C LEU A 189 2.24 -8.74 19.85
N ASN A 190 2.81 -7.55 19.68
CA ASN A 190 2.14 -6.40 19.07
C ASN A 190 1.75 -6.71 17.63
N ASP A 191 2.64 -7.28 16.81
CA ASP A 191 2.35 -7.72 15.44
C ASP A 191 1.17 -8.71 15.41
N SER A 192 1.09 -9.62 16.38
CA SER A 192 -0.01 -10.60 16.46
C SER A 192 -1.34 -9.95 16.84
N VAL A 193 -1.30 -8.99 17.78
CA VAL A 193 -2.48 -8.22 18.19
C VAL A 193 -2.97 -7.34 17.05
N ASP A 194 -2.04 -6.66 16.36
CA ASP A 194 -2.33 -5.81 15.20
C ASP A 194 -2.90 -6.63 14.04
N LEU A 195 -2.37 -7.83 13.79
CA LEU A 195 -2.92 -8.75 12.82
C LEU A 195 -4.34 -9.19 13.19
N ALA A 196 -4.57 -9.57 14.45
CA ALA A 196 -5.89 -9.99 14.92
C ALA A 196 -6.91 -8.83 14.82
N TRP A 197 -6.49 -7.62 15.18
CA TRP A 197 -7.31 -6.43 15.05
C TRP A 197 -7.54 -6.04 13.58
N GLY A 198 -6.55 -6.22 12.72
CA GLY A 198 -6.66 -6.12 11.27
C GLY A 198 -7.70 -7.10 10.72
N MET A 199 -7.66 -8.37 11.12
CA MET A 199 -8.70 -9.34 10.74
C MET A 199 -10.09 -8.92 11.25
N ALA A 200 -10.18 -8.38 12.47
CA ALA A 200 -11.42 -7.89 13.04
C ALA A 200 -11.96 -6.64 12.31
N SER A 201 -11.09 -5.76 11.80
CA SER A 201 -11.52 -4.58 11.03
C SER A 201 -12.19 -4.99 9.71
N GLY A 202 -11.91 -6.20 9.21
CA GLY A 202 -12.63 -6.81 8.10
C GLY A 202 -14.14 -6.87 8.31
N LEU A 203 -14.63 -6.89 9.56
CA LEU A 203 -16.07 -6.83 9.88
C LEU A 203 -16.76 -5.58 9.28
N THR A 204 -16.02 -4.51 8.98
CA THR A 204 -16.53 -3.33 8.26
C THR A 204 -17.05 -3.66 6.85
N LEU A 205 -16.63 -4.78 6.26
CA LEU A 205 -17.10 -5.27 4.95
C LEU A 205 -18.37 -6.13 5.03
N ILE A 206 -18.92 -6.37 6.24
CA ILE A 206 -20.17 -7.14 6.39
C ILE A 206 -21.32 -6.55 5.56
N PRO A 207 -21.60 -5.22 5.58
CA PRO A 207 -22.67 -4.65 4.76
C PRO A 207 -22.47 -4.93 3.27
N LEU A 208 -21.24 -4.83 2.80
CA LEU A 208 -20.89 -5.09 1.40
C LEU A 208 -21.10 -6.57 1.04
N SER A 209 -20.74 -7.47 1.95
CA SER A 209 -20.94 -8.92 1.82
C SER A 209 -22.43 -9.29 1.78
N ILE A 210 -23.27 -8.61 2.57
CA ILE A 210 -24.73 -8.81 2.56
C ILE A 210 -25.33 -8.37 1.22
N ILE A 211 -24.89 -7.22 0.68
CA ILE A 211 -25.35 -6.75 -0.64
C ILE A 211 -24.93 -7.74 -1.73
N ALA A 212 -23.67 -8.21 -1.69
CA ALA A 212 -23.18 -9.22 -2.63
C ALA A 212 -23.93 -10.55 -2.53
N ALA A 213 -24.51 -10.87 -1.37
CA ALA A 213 -25.32 -12.07 -1.14
C ALA A 213 -26.75 -12.01 -1.71
N LEU A 214 -27.25 -10.85 -2.14
CA LEU A 214 -28.63 -10.75 -2.62
C LEU A 214 -28.95 -11.70 -3.79
N PRO A 215 -28.11 -11.83 -4.84
CA PRO A 215 -28.39 -12.75 -5.95
C PRO A 215 -28.53 -14.20 -5.51
N ILE A 216 -27.70 -14.67 -4.57
CA ILE A 216 -27.76 -16.07 -4.11
C ILE A 216 -29.08 -16.34 -3.37
N ILE A 217 -29.54 -15.39 -2.55
CA ILE A 217 -30.82 -15.47 -1.83
C ILE A 217 -32.00 -15.43 -2.82
N VAL A 218 -31.96 -14.54 -3.82
CA VAL A 218 -33.01 -14.39 -4.83
C VAL A 218 -33.16 -15.66 -5.66
N VAL A 219 -32.05 -16.24 -6.15
CA VAL A 219 -32.10 -17.47 -6.96
C VAL A 219 -32.67 -18.64 -6.13
N CYS A 220 -32.19 -18.81 -4.90
CA CYS A 220 -32.73 -19.84 -4.01
C CYS A 220 -34.22 -19.60 -3.74
N GLY A 221 -34.62 -18.36 -3.44
CA GLY A 221 -36.02 -17.99 -3.18
C GLY A 221 -36.95 -18.30 -4.36
N ILE A 222 -36.57 -17.89 -5.59
CA ILE A 222 -37.32 -18.20 -6.82
C ILE A 222 -37.45 -19.72 -7.01
N TYR A 223 -36.37 -20.47 -6.75
CA TYR A 223 -36.38 -21.93 -6.85
C TYR A 223 -37.39 -22.58 -5.88
N TYR A 224 -37.48 -22.10 -4.64
CA TYR A 224 -38.47 -22.59 -3.67
C TYR A 224 -39.91 -22.17 -4.00
N ILE A 225 -40.12 -20.93 -4.46
CA ILE A 225 -41.45 -20.41 -4.81
C ILE A 225 -42.07 -21.18 -5.99
N THR A 226 -41.23 -21.67 -6.91
CA THR A 226 -41.68 -22.50 -8.05
C THR A 226 -42.08 -23.93 -7.67
N GLY A 227 -42.10 -24.26 -6.37
CA GLY A 227 -42.61 -25.55 -5.85
C GLY A 227 -41.62 -26.71 -6.00
N ASN A 228 -40.35 -26.44 -6.27
CA ASN A 228 -39.33 -27.46 -6.43
C ASN A 228 -38.82 -27.97 -5.06
N ASP A 229 -38.51 -29.27 -4.97
CA ASP A 229 -37.83 -29.83 -3.80
C ASP A 229 -36.38 -29.33 -3.75
N GLY A 230 -36.01 -28.64 -2.67
CA GLY A 230 -34.67 -28.09 -2.44
C GLY A 230 -33.59 -29.13 -2.14
N SER A 231 -33.89 -30.43 -2.17
CA SER A 231 -32.93 -31.51 -1.93
C SER A 231 -31.84 -31.60 -3.02
N LEU A 232 -30.57 -31.45 -2.65
CA LEU A 232 -29.45 -31.46 -3.60
C LEU A 232 -29.01 -32.86 -4.06
N ARG A 233 -29.42 -33.93 -3.38
CA ARG A 233 -28.75 -35.25 -3.54
C ARG A 233 -29.08 -35.95 -4.86
N ASN A 234 -30.29 -35.74 -5.40
CA ASN A 234 -30.76 -36.38 -6.64
C ASN A 234 -31.56 -35.41 -7.53
N ASN A 235 -31.53 -34.11 -7.26
CA ASN A 235 -32.25 -33.11 -8.03
C ASN A 235 -31.26 -32.26 -8.83
N LEU A 236 -31.14 -32.55 -10.13
CA LEU A 236 -30.31 -31.76 -11.05
C LEU A 236 -30.73 -30.29 -11.10
N GLY A 237 -32.03 -30.01 -10.95
CA GLY A 237 -32.54 -28.64 -10.90
C GLY A 237 -32.00 -27.88 -9.69
N ALA A 238 -31.95 -28.50 -8.50
CA ALA A 238 -31.42 -27.87 -7.30
C ALA A 238 -29.90 -27.68 -7.39
N GLN A 239 -29.18 -28.64 -7.97
CA GLN A 239 -27.74 -28.53 -8.22
C GLN A 239 -27.41 -27.41 -9.21
N PHE A 240 -28.18 -27.31 -10.30
CA PHE A 240 -28.03 -26.23 -11.28
C PHE A 240 -28.39 -24.87 -10.68
N ALA A 241 -29.47 -24.79 -9.90
CA ALA A 241 -29.84 -23.59 -9.18
C ALA A 241 -28.73 -23.14 -8.21
N LEU A 242 -28.12 -24.09 -7.46
CA LEU A 242 -26.97 -23.79 -6.61
C LEU A 242 -25.81 -23.23 -7.44
N LEU A 243 -25.42 -23.90 -8.53
CA LEU A 243 -24.33 -23.46 -9.39
C LEU A 243 -24.55 -22.03 -9.92
N VAL A 244 -25.76 -21.75 -10.44
CA VAL A 244 -26.14 -20.41 -10.92
C VAL A 244 -26.05 -19.38 -9.78
N ALA A 245 -26.56 -19.72 -8.60
CA ALA A 245 -26.55 -18.84 -7.44
C ALA A 245 -25.11 -18.52 -6.97
N LEU A 246 -24.21 -19.51 -7.00
CA LEU A 246 -22.79 -19.34 -6.68
C LEU A 246 -22.06 -18.47 -7.72
N VAL A 247 -22.28 -18.71 -9.02
CA VAL A 247 -21.68 -17.92 -10.09
C VAL A 247 -22.12 -16.47 -10.01
N LEU A 248 -23.43 -16.22 -9.80
CA LEU A 248 -23.95 -14.87 -9.66
C LEU A 248 -23.39 -14.17 -8.41
N TYR A 249 -23.29 -14.87 -7.29
CA TYR A 249 -22.65 -14.34 -6.08
C TYR A 249 -21.21 -13.92 -6.34
N LEU A 250 -20.39 -14.79 -6.93
CA LEU A 250 -18.98 -14.50 -7.22
C LEU A 250 -18.83 -13.33 -8.20
N ALA A 251 -19.66 -13.29 -9.25
CA ALA A 251 -19.67 -12.16 -10.18
C ALA A 251 -20.04 -10.85 -9.50
N THR A 252 -21.10 -10.84 -8.67
CA THR A 252 -21.50 -9.66 -7.91
C THR A 252 -20.43 -9.23 -6.90
N LYS A 253 -19.81 -10.17 -6.20
CA LYS A 253 -18.68 -9.90 -5.31
C LYS A 253 -17.52 -9.23 -6.06
N LEU A 254 -17.14 -9.74 -7.23
CA LEU A 254 -16.07 -9.14 -8.04
C LEU A 254 -16.42 -7.73 -8.53
N ILE A 255 -17.67 -7.47 -8.89
CA ILE A 255 -18.10 -6.12 -9.31
C ILE A 255 -18.07 -5.14 -8.13
N ILE A 256 -18.60 -5.55 -6.98
CA ILE A 256 -18.77 -4.68 -5.82
C ILE A 256 -17.44 -4.47 -5.08
N MET A 257 -16.64 -5.53 -4.95
CA MET A 257 -15.37 -5.53 -4.20
C MET A 257 -14.14 -5.48 -5.11
N GLY A 258 -14.30 -5.26 -6.42
CA GLY A 258 -13.20 -5.32 -7.39
C GLY A 258 -11.98 -4.50 -6.98
N GLY A 259 -12.19 -3.21 -6.69
CA GLY A 259 -11.09 -2.33 -6.25
C GLY A 259 -10.42 -2.75 -4.94
N LEU A 260 -11.12 -3.48 -4.06
CA LEU A 260 -10.51 -4.06 -2.85
C LEU A 260 -9.73 -5.34 -3.20
N LEU A 261 -10.28 -6.19 -4.06
CA LEU A 261 -9.71 -7.48 -4.44
C LEU A 261 -8.47 -7.32 -5.31
N ASP A 262 -8.39 -6.25 -6.11
CA ASP A 262 -7.24 -5.89 -6.97
C ASP A 262 -5.94 -5.73 -6.19
N ARG A 263 -6.03 -5.58 -4.87
CA ARG A 263 -4.90 -5.54 -3.95
C ARG A 263 -4.97 -6.80 -3.05
N PRO A 264 -4.46 -7.97 -3.48
CA PRO A 264 -4.55 -9.24 -2.74
C PRO A 264 -3.59 -9.33 -1.55
N PRO A 265 -3.90 -10.01 -0.45
CA PRO A 265 -2.98 -10.15 0.69
C PRO A 265 -1.58 -10.62 0.27
N LEU A 266 -0.54 -10.19 1.00
CA LEU A 266 0.86 -10.58 0.79
C LEU A 266 1.51 -10.10 -0.53
N MET A 267 1.08 -8.98 -1.13
CA MET A 267 1.72 -8.47 -2.38
C MET A 267 3.23 -8.31 -2.26
N ASN A 268 3.71 -7.88 -1.09
CA ASN A 268 5.14 -7.66 -0.85
C ASN A 268 5.98 -8.94 -0.97
N ALA A 269 5.36 -10.12 -0.86
CA ALA A 269 6.03 -11.40 -0.99
C ALA A 269 5.97 -11.96 -2.43
N ILE A 270 5.20 -11.34 -3.32
CA ILE A 270 4.93 -11.84 -4.66
C ILE A 270 5.63 -10.93 -5.67
N PRO A 271 6.39 -11.49 -6.64
CA PRO A 271 6.99 -10.70 -7.71
C PRO A 271 5.95 -9.87 -8.47
N PRO A 272 6.26 -8.63 -8.88
CA PRO A 272 5.33 -7.74 -9.58
C PRO A 272 4.67 -8.37 -10.80
N GLU A 273 5.42 -9.18 -11.54
CA GLU A 273 4.97 -9.85 -12.76
C GLU A 273 3.86 -10.89 -12.48
N LEU A 274 3.74 -11.35 -11.24
CA LEU A 274 2.75 -12.34 -10.79
C LEU A 274 1.59 -11.72 -10.02
N LEU A 275 1.60 -10.42 -9.70
CA LEU A 275 0.55 -9.79 -8.89
C LEU A 275 -0.83 -9.93 -9.51
N GLY A 276 -0.96 -9.71 -10.83
CA GLY A 276 -2.24 -9.88 -11.53
C GLY A 276 -2.78 -11.32 -11.45
N ILE A 277 -1.89 -12.31 -11.55
CA ILE A 277 -2.26 -13.73 -11.41
C ILE A 277 -2.62 -14.03 -9.94
N TRP A 278 -1.86 -13.48 -9.00
CA TRP A 278 -2.04 -13.68 -7.57
C TRP A 278 -3.41 -13.20 -7.08
N THR A 279 -3.91 -12.08 -7.59
CA THR A 279 -5.27 -11.59 -7.33
C THR A 279 -6.33 -12.67 -7.61
N TRP A 280 -6.25 -13.29 -8.79
CA TRP A 280 -7.16 -14.37 -9.16
C TRP A 280 -6.95 -15.64 -8.34
N VAL A 281 -5.70 -15.99 -8.05
CA VAL A 281 -5.37 -17.17 -7.23
C VAL A 281 -5.99 -17.05 -5.84
N VAL A 282 -5.85 -15.90 -5.17
CA VAL A 282 -6.43 -15.69 -3.83
C VAL A 282 -7.95 -15.76 -3.87
N ALA A 283 -8.59 -15.09 -4.84
CA ALA A 283 -10.03 -15.13 -4.99
C ALA A 283 -10.56 -16.56 -5.23
N LEU A 284 -9.87 -17.33 -6.08
CA LEU A 284 -10.19 -18.73 -6.36
C LEU A 284 -9.94 -19.65 -5.16
N LEU A 285 -8.88 -19.40 -4.38
CA LEU A 285 -8.60 -20.17 -3.16
C LEU A 285 -9.72 -19.96 -2.12
N ILE A 286 -10.17 -18.72 -1.91
CA ILE A 286 -11.27 -18.41 -1.00
C ILE A 286 -12.55 -19.14 -1.44
N ALA A 287 -12.92 -19.00 -2.72
CA ALA A 287 -14.08 -19.68 -3.28
C ALA A 287 -13.95 -21.21 -3.22
N GLY A 288 -12.74 -21.74 -3.44
CA GLY A 288 -12.42 -23.15 -3.36
C GLY A 288 -12.62 -23.72 -1.96
N VAL A 289 -12.17 -23.01 -0.92
CA VAL A 289 -12.40 -23.41 0.49
C VAL A 289 -13.89 -23.42 0.82
N ALA A 290 -14.64 -22.40 0.38
CA ALA A 290 -16.10 -22.36 0.55
C ALA A 290 -16.81 -23.51 -0.19
N LEU A 291 -16.37 -23.83 -1.40
CA LEU A 291 -16.90 -24.96 -2.18
C LEU A 291 -16.61 -26.31 -1.49
N ILE A 292 -15.40 -26.50 -0.97
CA ILE A 292 -15.04 -27.70 -0.20
C ILE A 292 -15.96 -27.85 1.02
N ALA A 293 -16.26 -26.77 1.74
CA ALA A 293 -17.19 -26.80 2.87
C ALA A 293 -18.59 -27.26 2.45
N VAL A 294 -19.10 -26.76 1.31
CA VAL A 294 -20.38 -27.21 0.73
C VAL A 294 -20.34 -28.68 0.32
N LEU A 295 -19.27 -29.14 -0.32
CA LEU A 295 -19.11 -30.54 -0.73
C LEU A 295 -19.09 -31.48 0.48
N ILE A 296 -18.40 -31.09 1.55
CA ILE A 296 -18.40 -31.82 2.83
C ILE A 296 -19.82 -31.86 3.41
N TYR A 297 -20.53 -30.72 3.42
CA TYR A 297 -21.92 -30.63 3.86
C TYR A 297 -22.84 -31.57 3.08
N ILE A 298 -22.76 -31.57 1.74
CA ILE A 298 -23.57 -32.43 0.86
C ILE A 298 -23.27 -33.90 1.13
N ARG A 299 -21.99 -34.27 1.29
CA ARG A 299 -21.58 -35.66 1.55
C ARG A 299 -22.02 -36.17 2.92
N ARG A 300 -21.99 -35.32 3.96
CA ARG A 300 -22.31 -35.74 5.34
C ARG A 300 -23.81 -35.80 5.63
N ASN A 301 -24.64 -35.06 4.90
CA ASN A 301 -26.07 -34.97 5.21
C ASN A 301 -26.92 -35.94 4.35
N ARG A 302 -27.95 -36.53 4.96
CA ARG A 302 -28.90 -37.42 4.26
C ARG A 302 -29.81 -36.64 3.31
N ARG A 303 -30.20 -35.43 3.69
CA ARG A 303 -31.05 -34.51 2.93
C ARG A 303 -30.40 -33.12 2.88
N PRO A 304 -29.35 -32.93 2.04
CA PRO A 304 -28.73 -31.62 1.88
C PRO A 304 -29.69 -30.67 1.17
N GLU A 305 -29.91 -29.47 1.71
CA GLU A 305 -30.85 -28.48 1.18
C GLU A 305 -30.11 -27.36 0.44
N LEU A 306 -30.69 -26.88 -0.66
CA LEU A 306 -30.18 -25.81 -1.50
C LEU A 306 -29.84 -24.54 -0.69
N LEU A 307 -30.80 -24.03 0.09
CA LEU A 307 -30.59 -22.79 0.85
C LEU A 307 -29.48 -22.94 1.89
N LYS A 308 -29.43 -24.07 2.60
CA LYS A 308 -28.39 -24.33 3.62
C LYS A 308 -27.00 -24.42 2.99
N ALA A 309 -26.87 -25.08 1.84
CA ALA A 309 -25.61 -25.15 1.10
C ALA A 309 -25.16 -23.77 0.60
N ALA A 310 -26.09 -22.99 0.03
CA ALA A 310 -25.84 -21.64 -0.42
C ALA A 310 -25.40 -20.70 0.72
N LEU A 311 -26.10 -20.72 1.85
CA LEU A 311 -25.75 -19.93 3.04
C LEU A 311 -24.40 -20.37 3.64
N LEU A 312 -24.09 -21.67 3.63
CA LEU A 312 -22.79 -22.16 4.07
C LEU A 312 -21.66 -21.65 3.18
N PHE A 313 -21.82 -21.70 1.85
CA PHE A 313 -20.85 -21.15 0.91
C PHE A 313 -20.62 -19.67 1.20
N LEU A 314 -21.71 -18.88 1.27
CA LEU A 314 -21.68 -17.46 1.52
C LEU A 314 -20.95 -17.14 2.84
N ALA A 315 -21.27 -17.86 3.91
CA ALA A 315 -20.68 -17.63 5.22
C ALA A 315 -19.16 -17.91 5.22
N VAL A 316 -18.72 -19.01 4.60
CA VAL A 316 -17.29 -19.36 4.54
C VAL A 316 -16.53 -18.41 3.61
N ASP A 317 -17.06 -18.12 2.43
CA ASP A 317 -16.44 -17.21 1.47
C ASP A 317 -16.33 -15.79 2.04
N ALA A 318 -17.42 -15.27 2.62
CA ALA A 318 -17.42 -13.98 3.29
C ALA A 318 -16.41 -13.98 4.44
N MET A 319 -16.47 -14.94 5.37
CA MET A 319 -15.54 -15.01 6.50
C MET A 319 -14.07 -15.03 6.05
N MET A 320 -13.72 -15.85 5.06
CA MET A 320 -12.36 -15.91 4.52
C MET A 320 -11.95 -14.59 3.88
N THR A 321 -12.88 -13.92 3.17
CA THR A 321 -12.65 -12.59 2.61
C THR A 321 -12.42 -11.56 3.70
N LEU A 322 -13.24 -11.55 4.76
CA LEU A 322 -13.09 -10.65 5.91
C LEU A 322 -11.75 -10.86 6.62
N LEU A 323 -11.34 -12.12 6.82
CA LEU A 323 -10.09 -12.43 7.51
C LEU A 323 -8.85 -12.06 6.67
N LEU A 324 -8.89 -12.30 5.36
CA LEU A 324 -7.74 -12.06 4.49
C LEU A 324 -7.61 -10.61 4.02
N TYR A 325 -8.74 -9.92 3.83
CA TYR A 325 -8.77 -8.51 3.39
C TYR A 325 -9.07 -7.54 4.53
N GLY A 326 -9.38 -8.01 5.74
CA GLY A 326 -9.52 -7.13 6.90
C GLY A 326 -8.25 -6.32 7.21
N PRO A 327 -7.05 -6.95 7.31
CA PRO A 327 -5.83 -6.25 7.69
C PRO A 327 -5.50 -5.02 6.86
N THR A 328 -5.94 -4.98 5.60
CA THR A 328 -5.72 -3.84 4.70
C THR A 328 -6.33 -2.54 5.24
N PHE A 329 -7.44 -2.62 5.97
CA PHE A 329 -8.10 -1.44 6.55
C PHE A 329 -7.41 -0.91 7.80
N TYR A 330 -6.56 -1.72 8.45
CA TYR A 330 -5.91 -1.34 9.70
C TYR A 330 -4.48 -0.81 9.52
N GLY A 331 -3.87 -1.02 8.34
CA GLY A 331 -2.74 -0.18 7.94
C GLY A 331 -1.58 -0.83 7.20
N GLU A 332 -1.85 -1.84 6.37
CA GLU A 332 -0.93 -2.32 5.31
C GLU A 332 -1.40 -1.92 3.91
#